data_AF-A0A2H0WD86-F1
#
_entry.id   AF-A0A2H0WD86-F1
#
_cell.length_a   1.000
_cell.length_b   1.000
_cell.length_c   1.000
_cell.angle_alpha   90.00
_cell.angle_beta   90.00
_cell.angle_gamma   90.00
#
_symmetry.space_group_name_H-M   'P 1'
#
loop_
_entity.id
_entity.type
_entity.pdbx_description
1 polymer ?
#
loop_
_entity_poly.entity_id
_entity_poly.type
_entity_poly.pdbx_seq_one_letter_code
_entity_poly.pdbx_strand_id
1 'polypeptide(L)'
;MDQPQIKKMFPFEIKIRYILLPLLGALLFFITYMVIYLGVFKPVTVEVREAGPFHMIFKEHTGAYHKIVPIIEEVEKWAQAQGLDCHLSFGEYLDRAQEVEESRLRSLGGCLVPEIPQSLPPDFQQKTLSERKYIVAVFNGSPGIGPFKVYSRVYNYATENRLVLEDNTLEVYEILQTPNSMITTYYFPIKQ
;
A
#
# COMPACT_ATOMS: atom_id res chain seq x y z
N MET A 1 -64.20 -15.93 -40.49
CA MET A 1 -62.81 -16.35 -40.27
C MET A 1 -62.00 -15.09 -40.04
N ASP A 2 -61.70 -14.83 -38.78
CA ASP A 2 -61.02 -13.64 -38.30
C ASP A 2 -59.60 -14.09 -37.88
N GLN A 3 -58.56 -13.60 -38.56
CA GLN A 3 -57.17 -13.86 -38.16
C GLN A 3 -56.62 -12.61 -37.46
N PRO A 4 -55.98 -12.76 -36.28
CA PRO A 4 -55.61 -11.64 -35.46
C PRO A 4 -54.37 -10.93 -36.02
N GLN A 5 -54.47 -9.60 -36.09
CA GLN A 5 -53.36 -8.68 -36.31
C GLN A 5 -52.39 -8.76 -35.13
N ILE A 6 -51.38 -9.63 -35.20
CA ILE A 6 -50.21 -9.54 -34.31
C ILE A 6 -49.32 -8.43 -34.87
N LYS A 7 -49.67 -7.20 -34.48
CA LYS A 7 -48.85 -6.00 -34.68
C LYS A 7 -47.55 -6.23 -33.91
N LYS A 8 -46.44 -6.41 -34.64
CA LYS A 8 -45.09 -6.58 -34.07
C LYS A 8 -44.83 -5.48 -33.03
N MET A 9 -44.79 -5.91 -31.77
CA MET A 9 -44.39 -5.08 -30.64
C MET A 9 -42.87 -4.88 -30.70
N PHE A 10 -42.43 -3.65 -30.42
CA PHE A 10 -41.04 -3.15 -30.34
C PHE A 10 -40.37 -2.69 -31.64
N PRO A 11 -40.47 -1.38 -31.97
CA PRO A 11 -39.53 -0.73 -32.87
C PRO A 11 -38.36 -0.21 -32.03
N PHE A 12 -37.33 -1.03 -31.80
CA PHE A 12 -36.09 -0.53 -31.21
C PHE A 12 -34.88 -1.16 -31.90
N GLU A 13 -34.76 -0.85 -33.19
CA GLU A 13 -33.51 -0.91 -33.95
C GLU A 13 -32.56 0.18 -33.41
N ILE A 14 -32.09 0.04 -32.16
CA ILE A 14 -31.00 0.89 -31.66
C ILE A 14 -29.80 0.54 -32.52
N LYS A 15 -29.39 1.44 -33.42
CA LYS A 15 -28.14 1.22 -34.16
C LYS A 15 -27.04 1.06 -33.12
N ILE A 16 -26.31 -0.06 -33.19
CA ILE A 16 -25.22 -0.45 -32.28
C ILE A 16 -24.28 0.73 -31.92
N ARG A 17 -24.05 1.66 -32.85
CA ARG A 17 -23.28 2.91 -32.63
C ARG A 17 -23.79 3.79 -31.47
N TYR A 18 -25.10 3.83 -31.23
CA TYR A 18 -25.73 4.64 -30.17
C TYR A 18 -25.63 3.98 -28.79
N ILE A 19 -25.19 2.73 -28.72
CA ILE A 19 -24.87 2.02 -27.46
C ILE A 19 -23.36 2.02 -27.25
N LEU A 20 -22.57 1.75 -28.29
CA LEU A 20 -21.11 1.64 -28.18
C LEU A 20 -20.43 2.98 -27.83
N LEU A 21 -20.88 4.09 -28.40
CA LEU A 21 -20.29 5.41 -28.11
C LEU A 21 -20.47 5.85 -26.65
N PRO A 22 -21.69 5.82 -26.06
CA PRO A 22 -21.84 6.17 -24.65
C PRO A 22 -21.17 5.14 -23.73
N LEU A 23 -21.15 3.85 -24.10
CA LEU A 23 -20.44 2.83 -23.32
C LEU A 23 -18.93 3.10 -23.29
N LEU A 24 -18.33 3.41 -24.44
CA LEU A 24 -16.91 3.77 -24.52
C LEU A 24 -16.63 5.07 -23.75
N GLY A 25 -17.50 6.07 -23.87
CA GLY A 25 -17.39 7.31 -23.09
C GLY A 25 -17.45 7.07 -21.58
N ALA A 26 -18.39 6.22 -21.12
CA ALA A 26 -18.50 5.84 -19.72
C ALA A 26 -17.26 5.07 -19.23
N LEU A 27 -16.72 4.17 -20.04
CA LEU A 27 -15.50 3.43 -19.73
C LEU A 27 -14.29 4.38 -19.60
N LEU A 28 -14.12 5.32 -20.54
CA LEU A 28 -13.04 6.30 -20.47
C LEU A 28 -13.17 7.23 -19.26
N PHE A 29 -14.39 7.66 -18.93
CA PHE A 29 -14.67 8.42 -17.73
C PHE A 29 -14.30 7.64 -16.47
N PHE A 30 -14.73 6.37 -16.38
CA PHE A 30 -14.43 5.49 -15.26
C PHE A 30 -12.92 5.27 -15.07
N ILE A 31 -12.19 4.99 -16.16
CA ILE A 31 -10.74 4.83 -16.12
C ILE A 31 -10.07 6.12 -15.64
N THR A 32 -10.47 7.27 -16.19
CA THR A 32 -9.91 8.58 -15.80
C THR A 32 -10.14 8.85 -14.32
N TYR A 33 -11.37 8.60 -13.85
CA TYR A 33 -11.73 8.71 -12.44
C TYR A 33 -10.85 7.81 -11.55
N MET A 34 -10.65 6.55 -11.92
CA MET A 34 -9.80 5.61 -11.19
C MET A 34 -8.33 6.04 -11.13
N VAL A 35 -7.77 6.52 -12.24
CA VAL A 35 -6.37 7.00 -12.29
C VAL A 35 -6.16 8.19 -11.35
N ILE A 36 -7.12 9.12 -11.31
CA ILE A 36 -7.09 10.26 -10.38
C ILE A 36 -7.26 9.78 -8.94
N TYR A 37 -8.24 8.92 -8.68
CA TYR A 37 -8.57 8.39 -7.36
C TYR A 37 -7.38 7.65 -6.71
N LEU A 38 -6.70 6.79 -7.47
CA LEU A 38 -5.55 6.04 -6.96
C LEU A 38 -4.31 6.93 -6.70
N GLY A 39 -4.27 8.13 -7.27
CA GLY A 39 -3.12 9.04 -7.12
C GLY A 39 -1.97 8.73 -8.07
N VAL A 40 -2.26 8.21 -9.27
CA VAL A 40 -1.24 7.89 -10.28
C VAL A 40 -0.40 9.10 -10.67
N PHE A 41 -0.99 10.31 -10.66
CA PHE A 41 -0.26 11.56 -10.95
C PHE A 41 0.38 12.23 -9.73
N LYS A 42 0.17 11.70 -8.50
CA LYS A 42 0.77 12.30 -7.31
C LYS A 42 2.29 12.07 -7.30
N PRO A 43 3.11 13.06 -6.93
CA PRO A 43 4.56 12.90 -6.92
C PRO A 43 5.00 11.92 -5.82
N VAL A 44 6.18 11.34 -6.01
CA VAL A 44 6.92 10.63 -4.96
C VAL A 44 8.11 11.52 -4.63
N THR A 45 8.20 11.99 -3.39
CA THR A 45 9.41 12.67 -2.91
C THR A 45 10.43 11.61 -2.53
N VAL A 46 11.71 11.84 -2.81
CA VAL A 46 12.81 10.92 -2.49
C VAL A 46 13.97 11.75 -1.96
N GLU A 47 14.47 11.40 -0.79
CA GLU A 47 15.62 12.05 -0.16
C GLU A 47 16.44 11.05 0.66
N VAL A 48 17.67 11.42 1.00
CA VAL A 48 18.50 10.66 1.94
C VAL A 48 18.47 11.37 3.28
N ARG A 49 18.08 10.67 4.34
CA ARG A 49 18.09 11.20 5.71
C ARG A 49 18.34 10.11 6.75
N GLU A 50 18.82 10.53 7.91
CA GLU A 50 18.80 9.70 9.12
C GLU A 50 17.35 9.58 9.60
N ALA A 51 16.96 8.38 10.03
CA ALA A 51 15.64 8.15 10.60
C ALA A 51 15.67 7.05 11.67
N GLY A 52 14.79 7.16 12.65
CA GLY A 52 14.72 6.33 13.83
C GLY A 52 15.06 7.12 15.11
N PRO A 53 15.16 6.45 16.27
CA PRO A 53 14.86 5.04 16.46
C PRO A 53 13.37 4.74 16.22
N PHE A 54 13.08 3.54 15.71
CA PHE A 54 11.71 3.05 15.56
C PHE A 54 11.45 1.96 16.59
N HIS A 55 10.56 2.21 17.55
CA HIS A 55 10.08 1.19 18.47
C HIS A 55 8.86 0.52 17.87
N MET A 56 8.96 -0.79 17.69
CA MET A 56 8.03 -1.56 16.87
C MET A 56 7.42 -2.66 17.70
N ILE A 57 6.09 -2.77 17.66
CA ILE A 57 5.35 -3.95 18.09
C ILE A 57 4.75 -4.60 16.84
N PHE A 58 4.88 -5.91 16.70
CA PHE A 58 4.52 -6.58 15.46
C PHE A 58 4.23 -8.06 15.62
N LYS A 59 3.67 -8.61 14.56
CA LYS A 59 3.59 -10.05 14.31
C LYS A 59 4.34 -10.39 13.04
N GLU A 60 4.91 -11.58 13.00
CA GLU A 60 5.52 -12.12 11.79
C GLU A 60 4.44 -12.58 10.81
N HIS A 61 4.74 -12.42 9.53
CA HIS A 61 3.93 -12.91 8.43
C HIS A 61 4.85 -13.61 7.43
N THR A 62 4.41 -14.77 6.94
CA THR A 62 5.05 -15.49 5.84
C THR A 62 4.02 -15.74 4.74
N GLY A 63 4.39 -15.43 3.51
CA GLY A 63 3.53 -15.53 2.34
C GLY A 63 3.38 -14.20 1.62
N ALA A 64 2.38 -14.14 0.74
CA ALA A 64 2.16 -13.01 -0.15
C ALA A 64 2.03 -11.67 0.59
N TYR A 65 2.87 -10.70 0.26
CA TYR A 65 2.89 -9.38 0.92
C TYR A 65 1.55 -8.65 0.92
N HIS A 66 0.73 -8.81 -0.13
CA HIS A 66 -0.61 -8.21 -0.19
C HIS A 66 -1.59 -8.78 0.85
N LYS A 67 -1.21 -9.85 1.58
CA LYS A 67 -1.99 -10.48 2.66
C LYS A 67 -1.49 -10.08 4.06
N ILE A 68 -0.57 -9.12 4.17
CA ILE A 68 -0.08 -8.63 5.46
C ILE A 68 -1.11 -7.77 6.21
N VAL A 69 -2.07 -7.17 5.51
CA VAL A 69 -3.02 -6.19 6.09
C VAL A 69 -3.79 -6.75 7.31
N PRO A 70 -4.37 -7.97 7.27
CA PRO A 70 -5.00 -8.56 8.46
C PRO A 70 -4.08 -8.67 9.67
N ILE A 71 -2.79 -8.93 9.46
CA ILE A 71 -1.79 -9.03 10.54
C ILE A 71 -1.53 -7.65 11.15
N ILE A 72 -1.43 -6.61 10.33
CA ILE A 72 -1.33 -5.22 10.79
C ILE A 72 -2.56 -4.84 11.60
N GLU A 73 -3.76 -5.12 11.08
CA GLU A 73 -5.04 -4.81 11.75
C GLU A 73 -5.18 -5.54 13.10
N GLU A 74 -4.67 -6.76 13.24
CA GLU A 74 -4.66 -7.49 14.52
C GLU A 74 -3.82 -6.75 15.57
N VAL A 75 -2.64 -6.24 15.18
CA VAL A 75 -1.78 -5.46 16.07
C VAL A 75 -2.41 -4.11 16.40
N GLU A 76 -2.99 -3.42 15.43
CA GLU A 76 -3.72 -2.15 15.62
C GLU A 76 -4.88 -2.30 16.61
N LYS A 77 -5.73 -3.32 16.42
CA LYS A 77 -6.89 -3.58 17.30
C LYS A 77 -6.44 -3.85 18.73
N TRP A 78 -5.38 -4.65 18.89
CA TRP A 78 -4.82 -4.91 20.22
C TRP A 78 -4.25 -3.63 20.85
N ALA A 79 -3.44 -2.88 20.11
CA ALA A 79 -2.81 -1.64 20.60
C ALA A 79 -3.87 -0.60 21.01
N GLN A 80 -4.92 -0.43 20.19
CA GLN A 80 -6.06 0.43 20.51
C GLN A 80 -6.77 -0.02 21.79
N ALA A 81 -6.97 -1.33 21.99
CA ALA A 81 -7.59 -1.87 23.21
C ALA A 81 -6.73 -1.65 24.46
N GLN A 82 -5.40 -1.53 24.30
CA GLN A 82 -4.47 -1.18 25.38
C GLN A 82 -4.27 0.34 25.55
N GLY A 83 -4.90 1.17 24.73
CA GLY A 83 -4.71 2.63 24.75
C GLY A 83 -3.32 3.08 24.29
N LEU A 84 -2.62 2.24 23.50
CA LEU A 84 -1.33 2.58 22.93
C LEU A 84 -1.50 3.49 21.71
N ASP A 85 -0.58 4.45 21.57
CA ASP A 85 -0.52 5.30 20.39
C ASP A 85 0.06 4.51 19.20
N CYS A 86 -0.83 4.09 18.31
CA CYS A 86 -0.56 3.22 17.17
C CYS A 86 -1.08 3.90 15.88
N HIS A 87 -0.91 5.22 15.76
CA HIS A 87 -1.33 5.98 14.57
C HIS A 87 -0.43 5.74 13.34
N LEU A 88 0.77 5.18 13.56
CA LEU A 88 1.73 4.81 12.52
C LEU A 88 1.85 3.29 12.44
N SER A 89 1.05 2.69 11.58
CA SER A 89 1.14 1.27 11.28
C SER A 89 2.26 1.01 10.29
N PHE A 90 2.76 -0.22 10.20
CA PHE A 90 3.82 -0.54 9.27
C PHE A 90 3.75 -1.96 8.72
N GLY A 91 4.31 -2.11 7.51
CA GLY A 91 4.76 -3.37 6.95
C GLY A 91 6.27 -3.31 6.72
N GLU A 92 7.02 -4.23 7.30
CA GLU A 92 8.44 -4.40 6.96
C GLU A 92 8.61 -5.66 6.13
N TYR A 93 9.06 -5.47 4.89
CA TYR A 93 9.24 -6.53 3.91
C TYR A 93 10.70 -6.93 3.90
N LEU A 94 11.00 -8.18 4.26
CA LEU A 94 12.37 -8.62 4.56
C LEU A 94 13.10 -9.21 3.35
N ASP A 95 12.34 -9.52 2.30
CA ASP A 95 12.81 -10.19 1.10
C ASP A 95 12.44 -9.40 -0.16
N ARG A 96 13.23 -9.57 -1.22
CA ARG A 96 12.91 -9.03 -2.55
C ARG A 96 11.86 -9.91 -3.22
N ALA A 97 10.67 -9.34 -3.44
CA ALA A 97 9.53 -10.04 -4.02
C ALA A 97 9.77 -10.61 -5.43
N GLN A 98 10.75 -10.07 -6.16
CA GLN A 98 11.13 -10.54 -7.48
C GLN A 98 12.08 -11.74 -7.46
N GLU A 99 12.71 -12.03 -6.31
CA GLU A 99 13.74 -13.06 -6.16
C GLU A 99 13.26 -14.24 -5.30
N VAL A 100 12.31 -14.01 -4.40
CA VAL A 100 11.80 -15.00 -3.46
C VAL A 100 10.37 -15.42 -3.82
N GLU A 101 10.15 -16.74 -3.85
CA GLU A 101 8.84 -17.35 -4.04
C GLU A 101 7.78 -16.79 -3.08
N GLU A 102 6.58 -16.51 -3.60
CA GLU A 102 5.52 -15.81 -2.85
C GLU A 102 5.20 -16.48 -1.50
N SER A 103 5.20 -17.81 -1.44
CA SER A 103 4.91 -18.56 -0.21
C SER A 103 6.03 -18.52 0.84
N ARG A 104 7.20 -17.98 0.50
CA ARG A 104 8.38 -17.89 1.38
C ARG A 104 8.76 -16.46 1.73
N LEU A 105 8.06 -15.48 1.16
CA LEU A 105 8.25 -14.08 1.48
C LEU A 105 7.99 -13.83 2.97
N ARG A 106 8.90 -13.14 3.64
CA ARG A 106 8.78 -12.82 5.08
C ARG A 106 8.54 -11.34 5.25
N SER A 107 7.64 -11.01 6.15
CA SER A 107 7.34 -9.63 6.50
C SER A 107 6.90 -9.50 7.96
N LEU A 108 7.00 -8.30 8.50
CA LEU A 108 6.53 -7.94 9.83
C LEU A 108 5.38 -6.94 9.69
N GLY A 109 4.23 -7.23 10.29
CA GLY A 109 3.08 -6.34 10.31
C GLY A 109 2.83 -5.83 11.72
N GLY A 110 2.70 -4.53 11.90
CA GLY A 110 2.56 -3.96 13.24
C GLY A 110 2.37 -2.45 13.27
N CYS A 111 2.73 -1.82 14.38
CA CYS A 111 2.77 -0.36 14.47
C CYS A 111 3.95 0.16 15.28
N LEU A 112 4.29 1.41 15.00
CA LEU A 112 5.29 2.16 15.74
C LEU A 112 4.65 2.73 17.00
N VAL A 113 5.35 2.59 18.12
CA VAL A 113 4.91 3.10 19.43
C VAL A 113 5.95 4.08 19.97
N PRO A 114 5.58 5.06 20.80
CA PRO A 114 6.56 5.94 21.44
C PRO A 114 7.50 5.20 22.39
N GLU A 115 6.96 4.18 23.08
CA GLU A 115 7.69 3.33 24.01
C GLU A 115 7.15 1.90 23.91
N ILE A 116 8.04 0.92 24.04
CA ILE A 116 7.67 -0.49 24.00
C ILE A 116 6.94 -0.86 25.30
N PRO A 117 5.72 -1.43 25.23
CA PRO A 117 4.99 -1.85 26.42
C PRO A 117 5.72 -2.97 27.17
N GLN A 118 5.59 -3.00 28.49
CA GLN A 118 6.27 -4.01 29.33
C GLN A 118 5.78 -5.45 29.09
N SER A 119 4.56 -5.61 28.61
CA SER A 119 3.93 -6.91 28.38
C SER A 119 3.27 -6.92 27.02
N LEU A 120 3.53 -7.99 26.27
CA LEU A 120 2.95 -8.27 24.97
C LEU A 120 2.25 -9.64 24.99
N PRO A 121 1.21 -9.82 24.18
CA PRO A 121 0.66 -11.15 23.93
C PRO A 121 1.73 -12.13 23.44
N PRO A 122 1.59 -13.44 23.70
CA PRO A 122 2.62 -14.43 23.35
C PRO A 122 2.98 -14.51 21.86
N ASP A 123 2.06 -14.11 20.97
CA ASP A 123 2.24 -14.11 19.52
C ASP A 123 2.75 -12.77 18.96
N PHE A 124 2.94 -11.77 19.82
CA PHE A 124 3.46 -10.46 19.47
C PHE A 124 4.95 -10.41 19.79
N GLN A 125 5.68 -9.65 18.99
CA GLN A 125 7.09 -9.40 19.15
C GLN A 125 7.37 -7.90 19.18
N GLN A 126 8.55 -7.54 19.67
CA GLN A 126 9.02 -6.17 19.71
C GLN A 126 10.44 -6.07 19.19
N LYS A 127 10.76 -4.93 18.56
CA LYS A 127 12.13 -4.57 18.22
C LYS A 127 12.30 -3.07 18.21
N THR A 128 13.54 -2.63 18.38
CA THR A 128 13.93 -1.24 18.13
C THR A 128 14.89 -1.22 16.96
N LEU A 129 14.54 -0.54 15.89
CA LEU A 129 15.50 -0.18 14.84
C LEU A 129 16.21 1.10 15.28
N SER A 130 17.52 1.05 15.46
CA SER A 130 18.31 2.24 15.79
C SER A 130 18.26 3.27 14.67
N GLU A 131 18.51 4.53 15.00
CA GLU A 131 18.72 5.56 14.00
C GLU A 131 19.82 5.13 13.02
N ARG A 132 19.50 5.23 11.73
CA ARG A 132 20.45 4.97 10.64
C ARG A 132 20.01 5.69 9.37
N LYS A 133 20.88 5.64 8.37
CA LYS A 133 20.68 6.31 7.08
C LYS A 133 19.77 5.50 6.16
N TYR A 134 18.77 6.19 5.61
CA TYR A 134 17.82 5.62 4.64
C TYR A 134 17.74 6.48 3.38
N ILE A 135 17.37 5.85 2.26
CA ILE A 135 16.59 6.57 1.25
C ILE A 135 15.15 6.56 1.73
N VAL A 136 14.59 7.75 1.96
CA VAL A 136 13.23 7.93 2.40
C VAL A 136 12.39 8.44 1.23
N ALA A 137 11.26 7.78 0.99
CA ALA A 137 10.32 8.20 -0.02
C ALA A 137 8.92 8.38 0.57
N VAL A 138 8.21 9.44 0.18
CA VAL A 138 6.85 9.72 0.66
C VAL A 138 5.88 9.70 -0.50
N PHE A 139 4.77 8.99 -0.34
CA PHE A 139 3.70 8.90 -1.32
C PHE A 139 2.32 9.07 -0.68
N ASN A 140 1.58 10.06 -1.18
CA ASN A 140 0.26 10.43 -0.67
C ASN A 140 -0.88 9.86 -1.53
N GLY A 141 -0.75 8.62 -2.00
CA GLY A 141 -1.74 7.94 -2.85
C GLY A 141 -2.19 6.61 -2.27
N SER A 142 -2.86 5.78 -3.08
CA SER A 142 -3.29 4.46 -2.62
C SER A 142 -2.06 3.57 -2.31
N PRO A 143 -1.99 2.93 -1.13
CA PRO A 143 -0.92 1.99 -0.79
C PRO A 143 -0.78 0.87 -1.81
N GLY A 144 -1.89 0.43 -2.42
CA GLY A 144 -1.87 -0.64 -3.43
C GLY A 144 -1.10 -0.32 -4.70
N ILE A 145 -0.96 0.97 -5.07
CA ILE A 145 -0.12 1.40 -6.21
C ILE A 145 1.23 1.98 -5.78
N GLY A 146 1.42 2.17 -4.47
CA GLY A 146 2.57 2.82 -3.88
C GLY A 146 3.87 2.12 -4.27
N PRO A 147 4.04 0.81 -3.99
CA PRO A 147 5.26 0.08 -4.31
C PRO A 147 5.67 0.18 -5.79
N PHE A 148 4.72 0.08 -6.72
CA PHE A 148 4.99 0.19 -8.16
C PHE A 148 5.64 1.53 -8.53
N LYS A 149 5.17 2.63 -7.93
CA LYS A 149 5.71 3.97 -8.21
C LYS A 149 6.98 4.26 -7.41
N VAL A 150 6.99 3.91 -6.13
CA VAL A 150 8.04 4.30 -5.19
C VAL A 150 9.31 3.50 -5.43
N TYR A 151 9.22 2.18 -5.59
CA TYR A 151 10.42 1.32 -5.70
C TYR A 151 11.19 1.66 -6.97
N SER A 152 10.50 1.88 -8.10
CA SER A 152 11.13 2.33 -9.34
C SER A 152 11.88 3.65 -9.15
N ARG A 153 11.27 4.64 -8.47
CA ARG A 153 11.90 5.94 -8.24
C ARG A 153 13.10 5.85 -7.30
N VAL A 154 12.99 5.05 -6.23
CA VAL A 154 14.07 4.85 -5.26
C VAL A 154 15.25 4.09 -5.88
N TYR A 155 15.01 3.04 -6.66
CA TYR A 155 16.10 2.30 -7.31
C TYR A 155 16.84 3.15 -8.36
N ASN A 156 16.12 3.99 -9.11
CA ASN A 156 16.76 4.96 -10.01
C ASN A 156 17.62 5.95 -9.23
N TYR A 157 17.07 6.54 -8.15
CA TYR A 157 17.80 7.47 -7.30
C TYR A 157 19.04 6.82 -6.66
N ALA A 158 18.92 5.60 -6.14
CA ALA A 158 20.03 4.86 -5.55
C ALA A 158 21.14 4.60 -6.59
N THR A 159 20.77 4.24 -7.82
CA THR A 159 21.70 4.01 -8.93
C THR A 159 22.44 5.29 -9.31
N GLU A 160 21.71 6.40 -9.50
CA GLU A 160 22.27 7.71 -9.84
C GLU A 160 23.25 8.21 -8.77
N ASN A 161 22.97 7.93 -7.50
CA ASN A 161 23.78 8.35 -6.35
C ASN A 161 24.78 7.28 -5.87
N ARG A 162 24.91 6.15 -6.58
CA ARG A 162 25.81 5.03 -6.23
C ARG A 162 25.62 4.49 -4.81
N LEU A 163 24.38 4.46 -4.35
CA LEU A 163 23.98 3.94 -3.05
C LEU A 163 23.65 2.44 -3.17
N VAL A 164 24.06 1.65 -2.19
CA VAL A 164 23.71 0.23 -2.10
C VAL A 164 22.64 0.06 -1.02
N LEU A 165 21.52 -0.56 -1.37
CA LEU A 165 20.41 -0.78 -0.45
C LEU A 165 20.51 -2.14 0.24
N GLU A 166 20.01 -2.23 1.47
CA GLU A 166 19.63 -3.49 2.09
C GLU A 166 18.42 -4.11 1.38
N ASP A 167 18.17 -5.40 1.65
CA ASP A 167 17.09 -6.12 0.98
C ASP A 167 15.72 -5.85 1.62
N ASN A 168 15.70 -5.41 2.88
CA ASN A 168 14.47 -5.08 3.56
C ASN A 168 14.00 -3.66 3.27
N THR A 169 12.68 -3.46 3.32
CA THR A 169 12.04 -2.14 3.18
C THR A 169 10.98 -1.99 4.27
N LEU A 170 11.01 -0.87 4.99
CA LEU A 170 9.98 -0.51 5.97
C LEU A 170 9.00 0.48 5.34
N GLU A 171 7.73 0.13 5.31
CA GLU A 171 6.64 1.00 4.87
C GLU A 171 5.81 1.41 6.08
N VAL A 172 5.77 2.70 6.38
CA VAL A 172 5.00 3.28 7.48
C VAL A 172 3.77 3.97 6.91
N TYR A 173 2.61 3.56 7.38
CA TYR A 173 1.28 3.99 6.97
C TYR A 173 0.72 4.95 8.03
N GLU A 174 0.53 6.20 7.65
CA GLU A 174 -0.15 7.19 8.48
C GLU A 174 -1.60 7.32 7.99
N ILE A 175 -2.54 6.91 8.84
CA ILE A 175 -3.97 7.00 8.55
C ILE A 175 -4.41 8.45 8.81
N LEU A 176 -4.72 9.19 7.74
CA LEU A 176 -5.22 10.55 7.87
C LEU A 176 -6.70 10.52 8.29
N GLN A 177 -7.14 11.55 9.03
CA GLN A 177 -8.53 11.69 9.50
C GLN A 177 -9.55 11.83 8.35
N THR A 178 -9.10 11.95 7.10
CA THR A 178 -9.98 12.05 5.93
C THR A 178 -10.20 10.66 5.30
N PRO A 179 -11.43 10.32 4.89
CA PRO A 179 -11.72 9.03 4.27
C PRO A 179 -10.79 8.75 3.08
N ASN A 180 -10.19 7.57 3.07
CA ASN A 180 -9.41 7.02 1.95
C ASN A 180 -8.14 7.80 1.56
N SER A 181 -7.57 8.63 2.44
CA SER A 181 -6.24 9.17 2.22
C SER A 181 -5.24 8.65 3.26
N MET A 182 -4.13 8.12 2.76
CA MET A 182 -3.05 7.58 3.56
C MET A 182 -1.76 8.21 3.05
N ILE A 183 -0.87 8.56 3.97
CA ILE A 183 0.51 8.89 3.63
C ILE A 183 1.32 7.63 3.90
N THR A 184 2.03 7.15 2.89
CA THR A 184 2.97 6.06 3.06
C THR A 184 4.39 6.61 2.97
N THR A 185 5.16 6.42 4.04
CA THR A 185 6.59 6.72 4.07
C THR A 185 7.36 5.40 3.98
N TYR A 186 8.23 5.31 2.98
CA TYR A 186 9.05 4.14 2.70
C TYR A 186 10.47 4.45 3.15
N TYR A 187 11.06 3.52 3.88
CA TYR A 187 12.42 3.60 4.39
C TYR A 187 13.23 2.44 3.80
N PHE A 188 14.13 2.77 2.88
CA PHE A 188 15.07 1.83 2.26
C PHE A 188 16.44 2.00 2.92
N PRO A 189 16.88 1.05 3.75
CA PRO A 189 18.15 1.19 4.46
C PRO A 189 19.32 1.16 3.48
N ILE A 190 20.31 2.02 3.71
CA ILE A 190 21.54 2.05 2.92
C ILE A 190 22.58 1.19 3.63
N LYS A 191 23.23 0.27 2.89
CA LYS A 191 24.36 -0.51 3.40
C LYS A 191 25.52 0.44 3.72
N GLN A 192 26.04 0.32 4.94
CA GLN A 192 27.23 1.06 5.40
C GLN A 192 28.51 0.53 4.79
#